data_AF-K1TAQ1-F1
#
_entry.id   AF-K1TAQ1-F1
#
_cell.length_a   1.000
_cell.length_b   1.000
_cell.length_c   1.000
_cell.angle_alpha   90.00
_cell.angle_beta   90.00
_cell.angle_gamma   90.00
#
_symmetry.space_group_name_H-M   'P 1'
#
loop_
_entity.id
_entity.type
_entity.pdbx_description
1 polymer ?
#
loop_
_entity_poly.entity_id
_entity_poly.type
_entity_poly.pdbx_seq_one_letter_code
_entity_poly.pdbx_strand_id
1 'polypeptide(L)' 'MFAYLLKRGIDRKVIEACIRAGILYESADYHNAVFVGKDETGTARYAFLRGTYTR' A
#
# COMPACT_ATOMS: atom_id res chain seq x y z
N MET A 1 3.79 -5.71 -5.31
CA MET A 1 3.64 -5.03 -4.00
C MET A 1 3.57 -5.96 -2.78
N PHE A 2 2.69 -6.97 -2.74
CA PHE A 2 2.46 -7.79 -1.54
C PHE A 2 3.71 -8.52 -1.03
N ALA A 3 4.36 -9.30 -1.90
CA ALA A 3 5.59 -10.04 -1.56
C ALA A 3 6.75 -9.11 -1.14
N TYR A 4 6.81 -7.90 -1.70
CA TYR A 4 7.81 -6.90 -1.33
C TYR A 4 7.65 -6.45 0.12
N LEU A 5 6.42 -6.14 0.55
CA LEU A 5 6.13 -5.72 1.92
C LEU A 5 6.35 -6.85 2.93
N LEU A 6 6.00 -8.09 2.57
CA LEU A 6 6.33 -9.28 3.36
C LEU A 6 7.84 -9.44 3.54
N LYS A 7 8.64 -9.30 2.46
CA LYS A 7 10.11 -9.36 2.52
C LYS A 7 10.71 -8.24 3.38
N ARG A 8 10.01 -7.12 3.53
CA ARG A 8 10.39 -6.01 4.43
C ARG A 8 9.98 -6.24 5.90
N GLY A 9 9.39 -7.39 6.22
CA GLY A 9 9.01 -7.76 7.59
C GLY A 9 7.65 -7.22 8.02
N ILE A 10 6.82 -6.74 7.09
CA ILE A 10 5.46 -6.31 7.41
C ILE A 10 4.56 -7.54 7.46
N ASP A 11 3.85 -7.71 8.57
CA ASP A 11 2.97 -8.87 8.77
C ASP A 11 1.84 -8.91 7.73
N ARG A 12 1.52 -10.12 7.28
CA ARG A 12 0.48 -10.38 6.28
C ARG A 12 -0.87 -9.77 6.67
N LYS A 13 -1.29 -9.90 7.93
CA LYS A 13 -2.59 -9.41 8.41
C LYS A 13 -2.65 -7.89 8.38
N VAL A 14 -1.52 -7.21 8.62
CA VAL A 14 -1.42 -5.75 8.52
C VAL A 14 -1.61 -5.31 7.07
N ILE A 15 -0.92 -5.94 6.12
CA ILE A 15 -1.05 -5.62 4.69
C ILE A 15 -2.50 -5.81 4.24
N GLU A 16 -3.11 -6.95 4.58
CA GLU A 16 -4.51 -7.24 4.24
C GLU A 16 -5.49 -6.25 4.89
N ALA A 17 -5.25 -5.83 6.13
CA ALA A 17 -6.07 -4.83 6.80
C ALA A 17 -5.99 -3.47 6.09
N CYS A 18 -4.79 -3.03 5.68
CA CYS A 18 -4.61 -1.79 4.93
C CYS A 18 -5.28 -1.81 3.55
N ILE A 19 -5.23 -2.96 2.85
CA ILE A 19 -5.94 -3.15 1.59
C ILE A 19 -7.46 -3.09 1.81
N ARG A 20 -7.98 -3.80 2.82
CA ARG A 20 -9.42 -3.77 3.16
C ARG A 20 -9.91 -2.38 3.57
N ALA A 21 -9.09 -1.61 4.27
CA ALA A 21 -9.38 -0.21 4.61
C ALA A 21 -9.28 0.75 3.40
N GLY A 22 -8.78 0.28 2.25
CA GLY A 22 -8.58 1.10 1.06
C GLY A 22 -7.57 2.23 1.30
N ILE A 23 -6.54 1.97 2.10
CA ILE A 23 -5.42 2.91 2.34
C ILE A 23 -4.12 2.41 1.72
N LEU A 24 -4.17 1.25 1.04
CA LEU A 24 -3.03 0.63 0.42
C LEU A 24 -3.46 -0.11 -0.85
N TYR A 25 -2.84 0.26 -1.97
CA TYR A 25 -3.14 -0.26 -3.30
C TYR A 25 -1.86 -0.69 -4.02
N GLU A 26 -2.03 -1.49 -5.07
CA GLU A 26 -0.97 -1.83 -6.02
C GLU A 26 -1.22 -1.09 -7.34
N SER A 27 -0.22 -0.34 -7.82
CA SER A 27 -0.33 0.34 -9.13
C SER A 27 -0.32 -0.70 -10.26
N ALA A 28 -1.19 -0.56 -11.27
CA ALA A 28 -1.31 -1.52 -12.36
C ALA A 28 -0.02 -1.67 -13.19
N ASP A 29 0.60 -0.55 -13.58
CA ASP A 29 1.69 -0.60 -14.58
C ASP A 29 3.03 -1.07 -14.00
N TYR A 30 3.30 -0.74 -12.73
CA TYR A 30 4.62 -0.94 -12.12
C TYR A 30 4.58 -1.76 -10.82
N HIS A 31 3.41 -2.25 -10.42
CA HIS A 31 3.21 -3.04 -9.20
C HIS A 31 3.76 -2.37 -7.92
N ASN A 32 3.81 -1.03 -7.92
CA ASN A 32 4.26 -0.20 -6.80
C ASN A 32 3.23 -0.22 -5.68
N ALA A 33 3.70 -0.01 -4.44
CA ALA A 33 2.83 0.14 -3.29
C ALA A 33 2.38 1.60 -3.19
N VAL A 34 1.07 1.83 -3.28
CA VAL A 34 0.45 3.16 -3.17
C VAL A 34 -0.26 3.25 -1.83
N PHE A 35 0.26 4.08 -0.94
CA PHE A 35 -0.31 4.35 0.38
C PHE A 35 -1.19 5.59 0.30
N VAL A 36 -2.45 5.47 0.66
CA VAL A 36 -3.43 6.55 0.59
C VAL A 36 -3.77 7.03 1.98
N GLY A 37 -3.53 8.31 2.21
CA GLY A 37 -3.96 9.03 3.39
C GLY A 37 -5.38 9.53 3.26
N LYS A 38 -6.22 9.15 4.21
CA LYS A 38 -7.58 9.66 4.32
C LYS A 38 -7.68 10.64 5.48
N ASP A 39 -8.54 11.65 5.34
CA ASP A 39 -8.95 12.49 6.47
C ASP A 39 -9.96 11.74 7.36
N GLU A 40 -10.41 12.42 8.42
CA GLU A 40 -11.38 11.88 9.38
C GLU A 40 -12.73 11.50 8.74
N THR A 41 -13.04 12.06 7.57
CA THR A 41 -14.26 11.76 6.80
C THR A 41 -14.08 10.59 5.83
N GLY A 42 -12.89 9.99 5.78
CA GLY A 42 -12.55 8.91 4.86
C GLY A 42 -12.19 9.37 3.44
N THR A 43 -12.10 10.69 3.21
CA THR A 43 -11.75 11.25 1.91
C THR A 43 -10.23 11.20 1.71
N ALA A 44 -9.79 10.68 0.57
CA ALA A 44 -8.37 10.65 0.23
C ALA A 44 -7.83 12.07 0.03
N ARG A 45 -6.79 12.44 0.81
CA ARG A 45 -6.14 13.76 0.75
C ARG A 45 -4.71 13.71 0.24
N TYR A 46 -4.04 12.56 0.40
CA TYR A 46 -2.66 12.39 -0.04
C TYR A 46 -2.42 10.93 -0.45
N ALA A 47 -1.44 10.74 -1.35
CA ALA A 47 -1.00 9.43 -1.78
C ALA A 47 0.53 9.39 -1.88
N PHE A 48 1.13 8.33 -1.35
CA PHE A 48 2.56 8.07 -1.43
C PHE A 48 2.81 6.81 -2.24
N LEU A 49 3.62 6.94 -3.29
CA LEU A 49 4.01 5.82 -4.13
C LEU A 49 5.40 5.33 -3.74
N ARG A 50 5.52 4.03 -3.50
CA ARG A 50 6.79 3.36 -3.22
C ARG A 50 7.08 2.30 -4.28
N GLY A 51 8.23 2.47 -4.94
CA GLY A 51 8.80 1.47 -5.83
C GLY A 51 8.99 0.12 -5.13
N THR A 52 8.40 -0.93 -5.69
CA THR A 52 8.54 -2.31 -5.15
C THR A 52 9.53 -3.15 -5.94
N TYR A 53 9.97 -2.64 -7.10
CA TYR A 53 11.06 -3.23 -7.85
C TYR A 53 12.35 -3.15 -7.02
N THR A 54 12.80 -4.30 -6.57
CA THR A 54 14.11 -4.48 -5.93
C THR A 54 14.89 -5.36 -6.88
N ARG A 55 15.89 -4.76 -7.53
CA ARG A 55 16.83 -5.48 -8.37
C ARG A 55 17.64 -6.46 -7.54
#